data_AF-A0A6L7D440-F1
#
_entry.id   AF-A0A6L7D440-F1
#
_cell.length_a   1.000
_cell.length_b   1.000
_cell.length_c   1.000
_cell.angle_alpha   90.00
_cell.angle_beta   90.00
_cell.angle_gamma   90.00
#
_symmetry.space_group_name_H-M   'P 1'
#
loop_
_entity.id
_entity.type
_entity.pdbx_description
1 polymer ?
#
loop_
_entity_poly.entity_id
_entity_poly.type
_entity_poly.pdbx_seq_one_letter_code
_entity_poly.pdbx_strand_id
1 'polypeptide(L)'
;MKSFFFYLDSKLPFTSVAIGKFDGMHKAHLRLLEQLNESEDSKDLKQNENKDSTQIENTKKDSKFIESKSQNFKDSTQNKKIDSKACALSIASIKTPFVTPPNERQKYANVPFFRLKFELIKSWDSLKFLKLLFEIMPNLQEIIVGYDFCFGANRASNVLDLRDMLDSINRNYVKVKVIESITYNGTPIHTSIIKELLKYGDMDSANAMLGRFFSIKGRIIKGQGLGKKSLYPTINIKNSLNIIPKFGVYASFVEFCDDIFDEKSSKNTNFMQKRFYKAVTFIGNRLSTDKHFSIETHIIESAKSSKNHNFIESKDSKTLQDCIESNVTFNEKNSINYNLESALKTTTHIRIFFVQMLRNNKKFSDLNALKTQISKDIESAKLILQNANQNLCK
;
A
#
# COMPACT_ATOMS: atom_id res chain seq x y z
N MET A 1 -3.26 -3.51 11.30
CA MET A 1 -2.21 -4.55 11.38
C MET A 1 -1.97 -4.85 12.85
N LYS A 2 -2.38 -6.03 13.33
CA LYS A 2 -2.25 -6.41 14.73
C LYS A 2 -0.78 -6.70 15.08
N SER A 3 -0.40 -6.48 16.34
CA SER A 3 0.94 -6.78 16.85
C SER A 3 1.17 -8.29 16.82
N PHE A 4 2.36 -8.74 16.42
CA PHE A 4 2.71 -10.17 16.43
C PHE A 4 2.60 -10.79 17.84
N PHE A 5 2.92 -10.02 18.89
CA PHE A 5 2.77 -10.46 20.29
C PHE A 5 1.32 -10.72 20.72
N PHE A 6 0.31 -10.22 19.98
CA PHE A 6 -1.09 -10.50 20.29
C PHE A 6 -1.44 -11.99 20.12
N TYR A 7 -0.59 -12.75 19.44
CA TYR A 7 -0.85 -14.14 19.07
C TYR A 7 -0.08 -15.16 19.92
N LEU A 8 0.53 -14.74 21.02
CA LEU A 8 1.20 -15.65 21.96
C LEU A 8 0.24 -16.72 22.49
N ASP A 9 -0.98 -16.31 22.87
CA ASP A 9 -1.97 -17.24 23.44
C ASP A 9 -2.74 -18.04 22.38
N SER A 10 -2.95 -17.46 21.21
CA SER A 10 -3.81 -18.05 20.17
C SER A 10 -3.09 -19.01 19.23
N LYS A 11 -1.75 -18.91 19.12
CA LYS A 11 -0.89 -19.69 18.23
C LYS A 11 -1.36 -19.68 16.76
N LEU A 12 -0.54 -19.12 15.89
CA LEU A 12 -0.87 -19.03 14.47
C LEU A 12 -0.68 -20.37 13.76
N PRO A 13 -1.61 -20.75 12.85
CA PRO A 13 -1.58 -22.06 12.19
C PRO A 13 -0.61 -22.15 11.01
N PHE A 14 0.20 -21.12 10.76
CA PHE A 14 1.05 -21.04 9.56
C PHE A 14 2.23 -22.00 9.62
N THR A 15 2.49 -22.66 8.50
CA THR A 15 3.66 -23.53 8.28
C THR A 15 4.78 -22.85 7.51
N SER A 16 4.51 -21.73 6.84
CA SER A 16 5.52 -20.98 6.08
C SER A 16 5.50 -19.49 6.44
N VAL A 17 6.68 -18.89 6.58
CA VAL A 17 6.81 -17.45 6.88
C VAL A 17 7.84 -16.75 6.00
N ALA A 18 7.43 -15.64 5.39
CA ALA A 18 8.32 -14.67 4.76
C ALA A 18 8.74 -13.60 5.76
N ILE A 19 10.04 -13.38 6.01
CA ILE A 19 10.53 -12.40 6.99
C ILE A 19 11.28 -11.27 6.29
N GLY A 20 10.94 -10.02 6.62
CA GLY A 20 11.62 -8.85 6.05
C GLY A 20 11.15 -7.52 6.61
N LYS A 21 11.79 -6.42 6.19
CA LYS A 21 11.35 -5.06 6.53
C LYS A 21 10.15 -4.63 5.72
N PHE A 22 10.05 -5.05 4.46
CA PHE A 22 8.94 -4.77 3.55
C PHE A 22 8.59 -3.28 3.35
N ASP A 23 9.51 -2.35 3.62
CA ASP A 23 9.29 -0.93 3.28
C ASP A 23 9.40 -0.75 1.76
N GLY A 24 8.36 -0.15 1.16
CA GLY A 24 8.25 0.02 -0.27
C GLY A 24 7.50 -1.09 -1.00
N MET A 25 7.35 -2.29 -0.44
CA MET A 25 6.68 -3.42 -1.13
C MET A 25 7.10 -3.52 -2.62
N HIS A 26 8.40 -3.39 -2.88
CA HIS A 26 8.98 -3.36 -4.22
C HIS A 26 9.08 -4.78 -4.82
N LYS A 27 9.48 -4.88 -6.09
CA LYS A 27 9.53 -6.16 -6.82
C LYS A 27 10.28 -7.27 -6.09
N ALA A 28 11.42 -6.99 -5.46
CA ALA A 28 12.14 -7.99 -4.66
C ALA A 28 11.34 -8.50 -3.44
N HIS A 29 10.58 -7.63 -2.76
CA HIS A 29 9.67 -8.05 -1.70
C HIS A 29 8.52 -8.90 -2.23
N LEU A 30 7.93 -8.50 -3.36
CA LEU A 30 6.82 -9.24 -3.99
C LEU A 30 7.27 -10.63 -4.42
N ARG A 31 8.47 -10.76 -5.00
CA ARG A 31 9.06 -12.06 -5.33
C ARG A 31 9.19 -12.95 -4.10
N LEU A 32 9.66 -12.40 -2.97
CA LEU A 32 9.76 -13.16 -1.71
C LEU A 32 8.38 -13.68 -1.27
N LEU A 33 7.33 -12.87 -1.42
CA LEU A 33 5.96 -13.28 -1.10
C LEU A 33 5.35 -14.27 -2.11
N GLU A 34 5.70 -14.20 -3.38
CA GLU A 34 5.25 -15.16 -4.41
C GLU A 34 5.72 -16.58 -4.09
N GLN A 35 6.90 -16.73 -3.47
CA GLN A 35 7.44 -18.03 -3.08
C GLN A 35 6.63 -18.76 -2.01
N LEU A 36 5.83 -18.02 -1.24
CA LEU A 36 4.90 -18.62 -0.29
C LEU A 36 3.77 -19.36 -1.01
N ASN A 37 3.29 -18.82 -2.13
CA ASN A 37 2.17 -19.41 -2.88
C ASN A 37 2.60 -20.67 -3.66
N GLU A 38 3.82 -20.68 -4.23
CA GLU A 38 4.37 -21.85 -4.96
C GLU A 38 4.53 -23.09 -4.05
N SER A 39 4.70 -22.88 -2.74
CA SER A 39 4.83 -23.96 -1.74
C SER A 39 3.51 -24.67 -1.43
N GLU A 40 2.37 -24.03 -1.73
CA GLU A 40 1.02 -24.59 -1.55
C GLU A 40 0.64 -25.45 -2.76
N ASP A 41 0.78 -24.93 -3.98
CA ASP A 41 0.43 -25.64 -5.22
C ASP A 41 1.22 -26.95 -5.42
N SER A 42 2.48 -26.97 -5.01
CA SER A 42 3.35 -28.15 -5.13
C SER A 42 3.09 -29.25 -4.09
N LYS A 43 2.39 -28.94 -2.99
CA LYS A 43 1.98 -29.93 -1.98
C LYS A 43 0.64 -30.59 -2.33
N ASP A 44 -0.28 -29.87 -2.96
CA ASP A 44 -1.58 -30.41 -3.39
C ASP A 44 -1.45 -31.37 -4.59
N LEU A 45 -0.52 -31.10 -5.51
CA LEU A 45 -0.20 -32.03 -6.61
C LEU A 45 0.35 -33.37 -6.10
N LYS A 46 1.16 -33.38 -5.03
CA LYS A 46 1.73 -34.61 -4.45
C LYS A 46 0.74 -35.40 -3.58
N GLN A 47 -0.36 -34.79 -3.13
CA GLN A 47 -1.42 -35.50 -2.42
C GLN A 47 -2.43 -36.17 -3.37
N ASN A 48 -2.57 -35.66 -4.60
CA ASN A 48 -3.47 -36.25 -5.61
C ASN A 48 -2.85 -37.47 -6.32
N GLU A 49 -1.53 -37.56 -6.47
CA GLU A 49 -0.89 -38.74 -7.07
C GLU A 49 -0.92 -40.00 -6.18
N ASN A 50 -1.25 -39.86 -4.88
CA ASN A 50 -1.32 -40.98 -3.93
C ASN A 50 -2.75 -41.40 -3.55
N LYS A 51 -3.79 -40.92 -4.27
CA LYS A 51 -5.20 -41.28 -3.98
C LYS A 51 -5.95 -41.98 -5.11
N ASP A 52 -5.37 -42.13 -6.29
CA ASP A 52 -5.98 -42.89 -7.39
C ASP A 52 -5.53 -44.35 -7.42
N SER A 53 -5.85 -45.09 -6.34
CA SER A 53 -5.93 -46.55 -6.39
C SER A 53 -6.75 -47.09 -5.23
N THR A 54 -8.08 -46.91 -5.24
CA THR A 54 -9.09 -47.94 -4.87
C THR A 54 -10.52 -47.39 -4.97
N GLN A 55 -11.23 -47.86 -6.00
CA GLN A 55 -12.65 -48.20 -6.16
C GLN A 55 -13.73 -47.60 -5.22
N ILE A 56 -14.59 -46.77 -5.85
CA ILE A 56 -16.06 -46.80 -5.94
C ILE A 56 -16.84 -47.65 -4.90
N GLU A 57 -17.69 -47.00 -4.10
CA GLU A 57 -19.11 -47.39 -3.94
C GLU A 57 -19.98 -46.28 -3.30
N ASN A 58 -21.17 -46.08 -3.87
CA ASN A 58 -22.22 -45.17 -3.43
C ASN A 58 -22.96 -45.76 -2.22
N THR A 59 -23.26 -44.95 -1.18
CA THR A 59 -24.56 -45.01 -0.49
C THR A 59 -24.83 -43.71 0.30
N LYS A 60 -26.05 -43.18 0.13
CA LYS A 60 -26.68 -42.22 1.04
C LYS A 60 -27.24 -42.97 2.25
N LYS A 61 -26.95 -42.53 3.48
CA LYS A 61 -27.92 -42.50 4.59
C LYS A 61 -27.41 -41.73 5.82
N ASP A 62 -28.27 -40.81 6.26
CA ASP A 62 -28.57 -40.33 7.61
C ASP A 62 -27.66 -40.76 8.78
N SER A 63 -27.11 -39.79 9.52
CA SER A 63 -27.69 -39.29 10.77
C SER A 63 -26.66 -38.66 11.72
N LYS A 64 -27.05 -37.50 12.26
CA LYS A 64 -26.74 -36.93 13.60
C LYS A 64 -25.33 -37.12 14.16
N PHE A 65 -24.56 -36.02 14.28
CA PHE A 65 -23.66 -35.84 15.43
C PHE A 65 -23.49 -34.36 15.80
N ILE A 66 -24.13 -34.01 16.93
CA ILE A 66 -23.68 -33.17 18.06
C ILE A 66 -22.84 -31.93 17.70
N GLU A 67 -23.50 -30.78 17.75
CA GLU A 67 -22.88 -29.47 17.96
C GLU A 67 -22.07 -29.48 19.27
N SER A 68 -20.76 -29.22 19.17
CA SER A 68 -20.02 -28.57 20.26
C SER A 68 -19.38 -27.29 19.72
N LYS A 69 -19.79 -26.19 20.36
CA LYS A 69 -19.51 -24.80 20.01
C LYS A 69 -17.99 -24.54 19.96
N SER A 70 -17.44 -24.30 18.78
CA SER A 70 -16.26 -23.45 18.63
C SER A 70 -16.73 -22.02 18.37
N GLN A 71 -16.38 -21.11 19.27
CA GLN A 71 -16.71 -19.71 19.17
C GLN A 71 -15.99 -19.11 17.96
N ASN A 72 -16.78 -18.83 16.92
CA ASN A 72 -16.37 -18.13 15.71
C ASN A 72 -15.84 -16.73 16.05
N PHE A 73 -14.54 -16.52 15.93
CA PHE A 73 -13.95 -15.19 15.78
C PHE A 73 -14.26 -14.68 14.36
N LYS A 74 -15.33 -13.89 14.23
CA LYS A 74 -15.54 -13.02 13.06
C LYS A 74 -14.79 -11.73 13.32
N ASP A 75 -13.78 -11.43 12.49
CA ASP A 75 -13.17 -10.11 12.47
C ASP A 75 -13.11 -9.59 11.03
N SER A 76 -13.71 -8.43 10.85
CA SER A 76 -14.09 -7.72 9.63
C SER A 76 -12.90 -6.94 9.08
N THR A 77 -11.98 -7.65 8.42
CA THR A 77 -11.07 -7.03 7.45
C THR A 77 -11.03 -7.93 6.22
N GLN A 78 -11.86 -7.61 5.22
CA GLN A 78 -11.91 -8.27 3.90
C GLN A 78 -11.72 -9.80 3.93
N ASN A 79 -12.84 -10.52 4.00
CA ASN A 79 -12.94 -11.93 3.65
C ASN A 79 -12.44 -12.20 2.21
N LYS A 80 -11.14 -12.27 1.99
CA LYS A 80 -10.61 -13.52 1.43
C LYS A 80 -10.39 -14.40 2.66
N LYS A 81 -11.18 -15.46 2.78
CA LYS A 81 -10.85 -16.59 3.63
C LYS A 81 -9.61 -17.21 2.98
N ILE A 82 -8.44 -16.61 3.21
CA ILE A 82 -7.19 -17.15 2.70
C ILE A 82 -6.90 -18.32 3.63
N ASP A 83 -7.26 -19.52 3.19
CA ASP A 83 -6.87 -20.81 3.80
C ASP A 83 -5.35 -21.04 3.65
N SER A 84 -4.57 -19.95 3.66
CA SER A 84 -3.13 -19.93 3.41
C SER A 84 -2.44 -20.44 4.65
N LYS A 85 -1.64 -21.48 4.45
CA LYS A 85 -0.68 -21.99 5.44
C LYS A 85 0.55 -21.09 5.52
N ALA A 86 0.63 -20.06 4.69
CA ALA A 86 1.70 -19.07 4.68
C ALA A 86 1.32 -17.73 5.32
N CYS A 87 2.33 -17.01 5.83
CA CYS A 87 2.19 -15.62 6.24
C CYS A 87 3.46 -14.80 5.95
N ALA A 88 3.34 -13.47 6.06
CA ALA A 88 4.47 -12.56 6.03
C ALA A 88 4.65 -11.89 7.40
N LEU A 89 5.88 -11.86 7.90
CA LEU A 89 6.27 -11.16 9.12
C LEU A 89 7.13 -9.94 8.79
N SER A 90 6.52 -8.76 8.93
CA SER A 90 7.20 -7.49 8.77
C SER A 90 7.86 -7.03 10.06
N ILE A 91 9.18 -7.03 10.07
CA ILE A 91 10.02 -6.50 11.14
C ILE A 91 10.56 -5.15 10.72
N ALA A 92 9.90 -4.07 11.15
CA ALA A 92 10.28 -2.72 10.75
C ALA A 92 10.11 -1.71 11.89
N SER A 93 11.02 -0.73 11.91
CA SER A 93 10.93 0.43 12.78
C SER A 93 9.62 1.20 12.56
N ILE A 94 9.15 1.86 13.60
CA ILE A 94 8.03 2.80 13.52
C ILE A 94 8.45 4.20 13.00
N LYS A 95 9.75 4.45 12.81
CA LYS A 95 10.27 5.74 12.38
C LYS A 95 9.94 6.02 10.91
N THR A 96 9.21 7.10 10.68
CA THR A 96 8.95 7.70 9.37
C THR A 96 10.19 8.46 8.87
N PRO A 97 10.32 8.73 7.55
CA PRO A 97 9.36 8.41 6.48
C PRO A 97 9.51 7.04 5.82
N PHE A 98 8.40 6.51 5.30
CA PHE A 98 8.30 5.23 4.60
C PHE A 98 8.10 5.39 3.09
N VAL A 99 8.58 4.43 2.29
CA VAL A 99 8.12 4.30 0.90
C VAL A 99 6.72 3.68 0.88
N THR A 100 6.47 2.70 1.74
CA THR A 100 5.13 2.14 1.96
C THR A 100 4.85 2.01 3.45
N PRO A 101 3.94 2.86 3.99
CA PRO A 101 3.59 2.85 5.39
C PRO A 101 3.15 1.44 5.85
N PRO A 102 3.53 1.02 7.06
CA PRO A 102 3.20 -0.31 7.55
C PRO A 102 1.71 -0.68 7.47
N ASN A 103 0.80 0.25 7.73
CA ASN A 103 -0.65 0.01 7.65
C ASN A 103 -1.16 -0.25 6.21
N GLU A 104 -0.34 -0.02 5.19
CA GLU A 104 -0.70 -0.21 3.78
C GLU A 104 -0.10 -1.46 3.15
N ARG A 105 0.89 -2.10 3.79
CA ARG A 105 1.65 -3.20 3.16
C ARG A 105 0.80 -4.43 2.85
N GLN A 106 -0.19 -4.73 3.69
CA GLN A 106 -1.14 -5.84 3.45
C GLN A 106 -1.84 -5.72 2.07
N LYS A 107 -2.06 -4.50 1.55
CA LYS A 107 -2.69 -4.28 0.24
C LYS A 107 -1.90 -4.90 -0.92
N TYR A 108 -0.61 -5.15 -0.71
CA TYR A 108 0.32 -5.69 -1.71
C TYR A 108 0.68 -7.14 -1.44
N ALA A 109 0.08 -7.77 -0.43
CA ALA A 109 0.36 -9.16 -0.05
C ALA A 109 -0.92 -9.99 -0.17
N ASN A 110 -0.82 -11.15 -0.83
CA ASN A 110 -1.89 -12.12 -0.94
C ASN A 110 -1.90 -13.13 0.22
N VAL A 111 -1.07 -12.92 1.23
CA VAL A 111 -0.98 -13.72 2.46
C VAL A 111 -1.25 -12.83 3.68
N PRO A 112 -1.68 -13.40 4.82
CA PRO A 112 -1.78 -12.66 6.07
C PRO A 112 -0.44 -11.99 6.43
N PHE A 113 -0.49 -10.70 6.75
CA PHE A 113 0.67 -9.85 6.97
C PHE A 113 0.73 -9.35 8.42
N PHE A 114 1.69 -9.87 9.18
CA PHE A 114 1.90 -9.55 10.59
C PHE A 114 3.00 -8.52 10.78
N ARG A 115 2.92 -7.77 11.88
CA ARG A 115 3.91 -6.77 12.23
C ARG A 115 4.55 -7.05 13.58
N LEU A 116 5.88 -7.08 13.58
CA LEU A 116 6.70 -7.02 14.78
C LEU A 116 7.50 -5.70 14.77
N LYS A 117 7.29 -4.87 15.79
CA LYS A 117 8.01 -3.59 15.91
C LYS A 117 9.47 -3.88 16.23
N PHE A 118 10.38 -3.39 15.40
CA PHE A 118 11.82 -3.62 15.56
C PHE A 118 12.32 -3.18 16.94
N GLU A 119 11.76 -2.08 17.47
CA GLU A 119 12.13 -1.52 18.77
C GLU A 119 11.94 -2.49 19.94
N LEU A 120 11.00 -3.44 19.84
CA LEU A 120 10.72 -4.44 20.88
C LEU A 120 11.76 -5.56 20.94
N ILE A 121 12.43 -5.82 19.82
CA ILE A 121 13.35 -6.96 19.66
C ILE A 121 14.80 -6.53 19.34
N LYS A 122 15.07 -5.22 19.25
CA LYS A 122 16.36 -4.67 18.79
C LYS A 122 17.58 -5.18 19.57
N SER A 123 17.39 -5.53 20.84
CA SER A 123 18.44 -5.98 21.77
C SER A 123 18.41 -7.48 22.02
N TRP A 124 17.54 -8.22 21.33
CA TRP A 124 17.42 -9.65 21.54
C TRP A 124 18.54 -10.37 20.81
N ASP A 125 19.07 -11.42 21.45
CA ASP A 125 19.89 -12.39 20.74
C ASP A 125 19.06 -13.17 19.70
N SER A 126 19.77 -13.84 18.80
CA SER A 126 19.20 -14.61 17.70
C SER A 126 18.32 -15.76 18.17
N LEU A 127 18.70 -16.44 19.26
CA LEU A 127 17.99 -17.62 19.76
C LEU A 127 16.64 -17.25 20.37
N LYS A 128 16.60 -16.14 21.11
CA LYS A 128 15.38 -15.58 21.68
C LYS A 128 14.37 -15.22 20.59
N PHE A 129 14.82 -14.65 19.47
CA PHE A 129 13.95 -14.37 18.33
C PHE A 129 13.37 -15.66 17.72
N LEU A 130 14.19 -16.71 17.54
CA LEU A 130 13.70 -17.99 17.00
C LEU A 130 12.71 -18.67 17.94
N LYS A 131 12.97 -18.67 19.25
CA LYS A 131 12.04 -19.22 20.25
C LYS A 131 10.66 -18.56 20.16
N LEU A 132 10.62 -17.22 20.06
CA LEU A 132 9.36 -16.49 19.86
C LEU A 132 8.64 -16.94 18.57
N LEU A 133 9.40 -17.15 17.48
CA LEU A 133 8.83 -17.56 16.20
C LEU A 133 8.10 -18.91 16.32
N PHE A 134 8.69 -19.88 17.01
CA PHE A 134 8.09 -21.20 17.23
C PHE A 134 7.01 -21.21 18.31
N GLU A 135 7.09 -20.31 19.29
CA GLU A 135 6.02 -20.13 20.27
C GLU A 135 4.73 -19.65 19.59
N ILE A 136 4.86 -18.69 18.68
CA ILE A 136 3.73 -18.13 17.93
C ILE A 136 3.32 -19.02 16.75
N MET A 137 4.26 -19.66 16.06
CA MET A 137 4.00 -20.57 14.92
C MET A 137 4.57 -21.95 15.20
N PRO A 138 3.90 -22.78 16.02
CA PRO A 138 4.42 -24.10 16.42
C PRO A 138 4.57 -25.08 15.26
N ASN A 139 3.79 -24.90 14.19
CA ASN A 139 3.80 -25.75 13.00
C ASN A 139 4.73 -25.23 11.89
N LEU A 140 5.63 -24.29 12.20
CA LEU A 140 6.52 -23.69 11.21
C LEU A 140 7.45 -24.75 10.59
N GLN A 141 7.45 -24.81 9.25
CA GLN A 141 8.21 -25.76 8.42
C GLN A 141 9.08 -25.04 7.37
N GLU A 142 8.81 -23.80 7.03
CA GLU A 142 9.58 -23.05 6.04
C GLU A 142 9.77 -21.58 6.43
N ILE A 143 11.00 -21.09 6.34
CA ILE A 143 11.36 -19.69 6.51
C ILE A 143 11.93 -19.17 5.19
N ILE A 144 11.30 -18.13 4.64
CA ILE A 144 11.70 -17.47 3.41
C ILE A 144 12.28 -16.09 3.74
N VAL A 145 13.51 -15.84 3.28
CA VAL A 145 14.26 -14.59 3.54
C VAL A 145 15.00 -14.12 2.29
N GLY A 146 15.36 -12.84 2.26
CA GLY A 146 16.24 -12.30 1.22
C GLY A 146 17.70 -12.69 1.46
N TYR A 147 18.52 -12.62 0.41
CA TYR A 147 19.96 -12.88 0.46
C TYR A 147 20.73 -12.05 1.49
N ASP A 148 20.24 -10.85 1.83
CA ASP A 148 20.84 -9.89 2.76
C ASP A 148 20.28 -9.98 4.20
N PHE A 149 19.54 -11.05 4.49
CA PHE A 149 18.89 -11.25 5.77
C PHE A 149 19.91 -11.43 6.91
N CYS A 150 19.76 -10.59 7.93
CA CYS A 150 20.44 -10.74 9.20
C CYS A 150 19.48 -10.47 10.36
N PHE A 151 19.70 -11.13 11.48
CA PHE A 151 18.90 -11.04 12.70
C PHE A 151 19.79 -11.13 13.95
N GLY A 152 19.16 -11.00 15.12
CA GLY A 152 19.87 -10.84 16.39
C GLY A 152 20.42 -9.42 16.60
N ALA A 153 20.77 -9.13 17.85
CA ALA A 153 21.38 -7.87 18.25
C ALA A 153 22.59 -7.56 17.38
N ASN A 154 22.70 -6.30 16.93
CA ASN A 154 23.79 -5.85 16.06
C ASN A 154 23.98 -6.64 14.75
N ARG A 155 22.92 -7.30 14.25
CA ARG A 155 22.96 -8.17 13.05
C ARG A 155 23.96 -9.34 13.22
N ALA A 156 24.08 -9.87 14.43
CA ALA A 156 25.05 -10.91 14.78
C ALA A 156 24.87 -12.24 14.02
N SER A 157 23.69 -12.50 13.43
CA SER A 157 23.42 -13.76 12.73
C SER A 157 22.91 -13.52 11.31
N ASN A 158 23.44 -14.30 10.37
CA ASN A 158 23.04 -14.37 8.97
C ASN A 158 22.27 -15.68 8.68
N VAL A 159 22.11 -16.02 7.39
CA VAL A 159 21.37 -17.22 6.98
C VAL A 159 22.07 -18.53 7.33
N LEU A 160 23.41 -18.56 7.34
CA LEU A 160 24.18 -19.75 7.77
C LEU A 160 23.93 -19.99 9.26
N ASP A 161 24.06 -18.94 10.08
CA ASP A 161 23.76 -19.02 11.52
C ASP A 161 22.32 -19.47 11.77
N LEU A 162 21.35 -19.00 10.97
CA LEU A 162 19.96 -19.44 11.07
C LEU A 162 19.83 -20.97 10.91
N ARG A 163 20.54 -21.57 9.95
CA ARG A 163 20.49 -23.02 9.71
C ARG A 163 21.11 -23.78 10.88
N ASP A 164 22.29 -23.36 11.32
CA ASP A 164 23.00 -24.00 12.44
C ASP A 164 22.19 -23.90 13.75
N MET A 165 21.57 -22.74 13.99
CA MET A 165 20.74 -22.52 15.15
C MET A 165 19.46 -23.36 15.11
N LEU A 166 18.82 -23.53 13.95
CA LEU A 166 17.67 -24.41 13.79
C LEU A 166 18.02 -25.87 14.12
N ASP A 167 19.20 -26.34 13.71
CA ASP A 167 19.69 -27.67 14.08
C ASP A 167 19.91 -27.79 15.60
N SER A 168 20.55 -26.76 16.20
CA SER A 168 20.84 -26.73 17.65
C SER A 168 19.60 -26.80 18.56
N ILE A 169 18.42 -26.43 18.04
CA ILE A 169 17.14 -26.45 18.78
C ILE A 169 16.21 -27.57 18.32
N ASN A 170 16.71 -28.61 17.64
CA ASN A 170 15.92 -29.73 17.11
C ASN A 170 14.78 -29.25 16.18
N ARG A 171 15.11 -28.31 15.29
CA ARG A 171 14.22 -27.74 14.25
C ARG A 171 14.87 -27.81 12.85
N ASN A 172 15.80 -28.73 12.64
CA ASN A 172 16.46 -28.97 11.34
C ASN A 172 15.50 -29.39 10.21
N TYR A 173 14.27 -29.81 10.53
CA TYR A 173 13.21 -30.02 9.55
C TYR A 173 12.68 -28.73 8.91
N VAL A 174 12.99 -27.55 9.47
CA VAL A 174 12.57 -26.26 8.92
C VAL A 174 13.45 -25.87 7.75
N LYS A 175 12.83 -25.81 6.56
CA LYS A 175 13.51 -25.40 5.33
C LYS A 175 13.77 -23.89 5.34
N VAL A 176 15.01 -23.50 5.06
CA VAL A 176 15.39 -22.09 4.87
C VAL A 176 15.58 -21.79 3.39
N LYS A 177 14.66 -21.01 2.81
CA LYS A 177 14.70 -20.58 1.41
C LYS A 177 15.21 -19.15 1.30
N VAL A 178 16.31 -18.98 0.58
CA VAL A 178 16.93 -17.67 0.33
C VAL A 178 16.56 -17.19 -1.05
N ILE A 179 16.04 -15.97 -1.13
CA ILE A 179 15.68 -15.35 -2.40
C ILE A 179 16.80 -14.40 -2.82
N GLU A 180 17.36 -14.70 -3.98
CA GLU A 180 18.42 -13.91 -4.60
C GLU A 180 17.96 -12.48 -4.91
N SER A 181 18.94 -11.58 -4.99
CA SER A 181 18.70 -10.19 -5.32
C SER A 181 18.07 -10.04 -6.72
N ILE A 182 17.03 -9.23 -6.82
CA ILE A 182 16.50 -8.79 -8.12
C ILE A 182 17.17 -7.48 -8.49
N THR A 183 17.56 -7.33 -9.75
CA THR A 183 18.16 -6.10 -10.27
C THR A 183 17.23 -5.36 -11.22
N TYR A 184 17.42 -4.05 -11.32
CA TYR A 184 16.89 -3.20 -12.38
C TYR A 184 18.06 -2.43 -12.98
N ASN A 185 18.30 -2.59 -14.29
CA ASN A 185 19.46 -2.03 -14.99
C ASN A 185 20.80 -2.33 -14.27
N GLY A 186 20.99 -3.58 -13.82
CA GLY A 186 22.19 -4.01 -13.09
C GLY A 186 22.25 -3.57 -11.62
N THR A 187 21.35 -2.70 -11.16
CA THR A 187 21.31 -2.21 -9.78
C THR A 187 20.36 -3.07 -8.93
N PRO A 188 20.81 -3.63 -7.78
CA PRO A 188 19.94 -4.34 -6.84
C PRO A 188 18.74 -3.50 -6.38
N ILE A 189 17.56 -4.10 -6.29
CA ILE A 189 16.34 -3.42 -5.85
C ILE A 189 16.26 -3.40 -4.33
N HIS A 190 16.55 -2.25 -3.74
CA HIS A 190 16.45 -2.00 -2.29
C HIS A 190 15.62 -0.76 -1.97
N THR A 191 14.98 -0.75 -0.79
CA THR A 191 14.26 0.44 -0.30
C THR A 191 15.15 1.68 -0.23
N SER A 192 16.42 1.56 0.17
CA SER A 192 17.36 2.69 0.26
C SER A 192 17.56 3.37 -1.09
N ILE A 193 17.77 2.57 -2.14
CA ILE A 193 17.93 3.05 -3.52
C ILE A 193 16.65 3.72 -4.02
N ILE A 194 15.49 3.12 -3.76
CA ILE A 194 14.20 3.75 -4.12
C ILE A 194 14.03 5.09 -3.39
N LYS A 195 14.39 5.18 -2.10
CA LYS A 195 14.33 6.46 -1.36
C LYS A 195 15.26 7.51 -1.96
N GLU A 196 16.41 7.11 -2.47
CA GLU A 196 17.37 8.00 -3.13
C GLU A 196 16.83 8.50 -4.48
N LEU A 197 16.33 7.60 -5.33
CA LEU A 197 15.69 7.95 -6.60
C LEU A 197 14.54 8.95 -6.41
N LEU A 198 13.67 8.70 -5.43
CA LEU A 198 12.58 9.62 -5.08
C LEU A 198 13.08 11.00 -4.63
N LYS A 199 14.19 11.06 -3.88
CA LYS A 199 14.82 12.33 -3.46
C LYS A 199 15.45 13.09 -4.62
N TYR A 200 15.92 12.39 -5.65
CA TYR A 200 16.43 12.99 -6.88
C TYR A 200 15.35 13.33 -7.90
N GLY A 201 14.12 12.85 -7.70
CA GLY A 201 12.99 13.07 -8.59
C GLY A 201 12.97 12.09 -9.79
N ASP A 202 13.78 11.03 -9.75
CA ASP A 202 13.76 9.95 -10.73
C ASP A 202 12.58 9.02 -10.43
N MET A 203 11.40 9.45 -10.88
CA MET A 203 10.16 8.71 -10.71
C MET A 203 10.14 7.44 -11.56
N ASP A 204 10.73 7.47 -12.75
CA ASP A 204 10.67 6.35 -13.69
C ASP A 204 11.39 5.12 -13.13
N SER A 205 12.63 5.29 -12.68
CA SER A 205 13.40 4.20 -12.06
C SER A 205 12.76 3.73 -10.75
N ALA A 206 12.28 4.67 -9.91
CA ALA A 206 11.61 4.32 -8.66
C ALA A 206 10.35 3.49 -8.90
N ASN A 207 9.50 3.91 -9.85
CA ASN A 207 8.27 3.23 -10.22
C ASN A 207 8.55 1.86 -10.87
N ALA A 208 9.61 1.76 -11.68
CA ALA A 208 10.03 0.50 -12.28
C ALA A 208 10.49 -0.53 -11.22
N MET A 209 11.24 -0.10 -10.21
CA MET A 209 11.67 -0.94 -9.09
C MET A 209 10.50 -1.32 -8.17
N LEU A 210 9.54 -0.40 -7.97
CA LEU A 210 8.33 -0.65 -7.19
C LEU A 210 7.33 -1.57 -7.91
N GLY A 211 7.31 -1.57 -9.24
CA GLY A 211 6.29 -2.23 -10.06
C GLY A 211 4.92 -1.54 -10.02
N ARG A 212 4.88 -0.29 -9.56
CA ARG A 212 3.69 0.56 -9.43
C ARG A 212 4.13 2.02 -9.32
N PHE A 213 3.20 2.95 -9.49
CA PHE A 213 3.47 4.35 -9.18
C PHE A 213 3.66 4.54 -7.68
N PHE A 214 4.76 5.18 -7.29
CA PHE A 214 4.96 5.67 -5.95
C PHE A 214 3.80 6.60 -5.58
N SER A 215 3.27 6.45 -4.37
CA SER A 215 2.15 7.26 -3.91
C SER A 215 2.32 7.75 -2.48
N ILE A 216 1.71 8.91 -2.21
CA ILE A 216 1.54 9.43 -0.85
C ILE A 216 0.06 9.53 -0.55
N LYS A 217 -0.35 9.12 0.66
CA LYS A 217 -1.70 9.38 1.19
C LYS A 217 -1.62 10.57 2.13
N GLY A 218 -2.54 11.52 1.99
CA GLY A 218 -2.58 12.69 2.86
C GLY A 218 -4.00 13.12 3.18
N ARG A 219 -4.17 13.72 4.35
CA ARG A 219 -5.44 14.32 4.78
C ARG A 219 -5.65 15.62 4.01
N ILE A 220 -6.85 15.85 3.49
CA ILE A 220 -7.22 17.12 2.87
C ILE A 220 -7.20 18.20 3.95
N ILE A 221 -6.55 19.33 3.65
CA ILE A 221 -6.45 20.49 4.54
C ILE A 221 -6.90 21.76 3.81
N LYS A 222 -7.30 22.79 4.58
CA LYS A 222 -7.57 24.12 4.03
C LYS A 222 -6.28 24.71 3.45
N GLY A 223 -6.36 25.21 2.22
CA GLY A 223 -5.29 25.96 1.58
C GLY A 223 -5.42 27.48 1.82
N GLN A 224 -4.58 28.27 1.15
CA GLN A 224 -4.65 29.75 1.19
C GLN A 224 -5.84 30.33 0.39
N GLY A 225 -6.52 29.51 -0.41
CA GLY A 225 -7.61 29.97 -1.29
C GLY A 225 -7.15 30.85 -2.47
N LEU A 226 -5.84 31.05 -2.70
CA LEU A 226 -5.32 31.83 -3.83
C LEU A 226 -5.67 31.21 -5.20
N GLY A 227 -5.63 29.87 -5.29
CA GLY A 227 -6.04 29.11 -6.47
C GLY A 227 -7.46 29.46 -6.94
N LYS A 228 -8.36 29.76 -5.99
CA LYS A 228 -9.77 30.07 -6.23
C LYS A 228 -10.01 31.51 -6.69
N LYS A 229 -9.14 32.46 -6.33
CA LYS A 229 -9.33 33.90 -6.64
C LYS A 229 -8.56 34.36 -7.88
N SER A 230 -7.46 33.71 -8.26
CA SER A 230 -6.63 34.20 -9.36
C SER A 230 -5.87 33.15 -10.17
N LEU A 231 -5.79 31.88 -9.75
CA LEU A 231 -5.05 30.80 -10.45
C LEU A 231 -5.99 29.61 -10.75
N TYR A 232 -5.47 28.38 -10.59
CA TYR A 232 -6.21 27.13 -10.75
C TYR A 232 -6.59 26.56 -9.37
N PRO A 233 -7.79 25.95 -9.21
CA PRO A 233 -8.20 25.36 -7.94
C PRO A 233 -7.33 24.14 -7.58
N THR A 234 -6.91 24.04 -6.33
CA THR A 234 -6.00 23.00 -5.85
C THR A 234 -6.49 22.37 -4.55
N ILE A 235 -6.35 21.05 -4.44
CA ILE A 235 -6.53 20.32 -3.19
C ILE A 235 -5.19 20.34 -2.45
N ASN A 236 -5.19 20.83 -1.21
CA ASN A 236 -4.00 20.84 -0.35
C ASN A 236 -4.05 19.61 0.57
N ILE A 237 -2.91 18.94 0.75
CA ILE A 237 -2.83 17.76 1.63
C ILE A 237 -1.72 17.85 2.67
N LYS A 238 -1.94 17.18 3.80
CA LYS A 238 -0.92 16.91 4.82
C LYS A 238 -0.55 15.43 4.78
N ASN A 239 0.68 15.12 4.34
CA ASN A 239 1.29 13.79 4.50
C ASN A 239 2.03 13.71 5.84
N SER A 240 1.94 12.56 6.52
CA SER A 240 2.60 12.31 7.80
C SER A 240 3.48 11.05 7.83
N LEU A 241 3.33 10.14 6.87
CA LEU A 241 3.96 8.82 6.92
C LEU A 241 4.92 8.57 5.77
N ASN A 242 4.55 8.98 4.55
CA ASN A 242 5.33 8.68 3.36
C ASN A 242 6.56 9.59 3.24
N ILE A 243 7.58 9.12 2.53
CA ILE A 243 8.67 9.96 2.05
C ILE A 243 8.11 10.99 1.07
N ILE A 244 8.59 12.22 1.18
CA ILE A 244 8.29 13.27 0.20
C ILE A 244 9.34 13.16 -0.91
N PRO A 245 8.93 13.03 -2.19
CA PRO A 245 9.87 13.04 -3.30
C PRO A 245 10.47 14.45 -3.47
N LYS A 246 11.40 14.61 -4.41
CA LYS A 246 12.04 15.90 -4.69
C LYS A 246 11.03 17.04 -4.81
N PHE A 247 11.41 18.24 -4.39
CA PHE A 247 10.54 19.40 -4.57
C PHE A 247 10.43 19.75 -6.06
N GLY A 248 9.21 19.88 -6.54
CA GLY A 248 8.93 19.99 -7.96
C GLY A 248 7.46 19.95 -8.31
N VAL A 249 7.21 19.98 -9.61
CA VAL A 249 5.88 19.78 -10.21
C VAL A 249 5.87 18.43 -10.94
N TYR A 250 4.79 17.70 -10.80
CA TYR A 250 4.66 16.32 -11.25
C TYR A 250 3.38 16.09 -12.06
N ALA A 251 3.46 15.22 -13.05
CA ALA A 251 2.30 14.54 -13.61
C ALA A 251 1.88 13.43 -12.65
N SER A 252 0.60 13.40 -12.28
CA SER A 252 0.09 12.48 -11.26
C SER A 252 -1.32 12.00 -11.53
N PHE A 253 -1.68 10.90 -10.84
CA PHE A 253 -3.07 10.51 -10.66
C PHE A 253 -3.50 10.77 -9.21
N VAL A 254 -4.77 11.12 -9.00
CA VAL A 254 -5.38 11.30 -7.69
C VAL A 254 -6.50 10.29 -7.50
N GLU A 255 -6.52 9.66 -6.34
CA GLU A 255 -7.61 8.83 -5.84
C GLU A 255 -8.18 9.46 -4.57
N PHE A 256 -9.51 9.54 -4.49
CA PHE A 256 -10.22 9.90 -3.27
C PHE A 256 -10.37 8.65 -2.41
N CYS A 257 -9.83 8.68 -1.19
CA CYS A 257 -9.87 7.56 -0.27
C CYS A 257 -11.01 7.74 0.73
N ASP A 258 -12.10 7.00 0.56
CA ASP A 258 -13.13 6.93 1.60
C ASP A 258 -12.58 6.14 2.79
N ASP A 259 -12.44 6.80 3.94
CA ASP A 259 -12.06 6.14 5.19
C ASP A 259 -13.29 5.57 5.94
N ILE A 260 -14.49 5.67 5.37
CA ILE A 260 -15.74 5.21 6.00
C ILE A 260 -15.91 3.71 5.74
N PHE A 261 -15.19 2.90 6.52
CA PHE A 261 -15.71 1.59 6.93
C PHE A 261 -16.57 1.83 8.18
N ASP A 262 -17.82 2.24 7.98
CA ASP A 262 -18.81 2.19 9.06
C ASP A 262 -19.49 0.82 8.99
N GLU A 263 -19.13 -0.08 9.90
CA GLU A 263 -19.68 -1.45 9.97
C GLU A 263 -21.21 -1.46 10.15
N LYS A 264 -21.80 -0.34 10.61
CA LYS A 264 -23.25 -0.21 10.77
C LYS A 264 -23.97 0.23 9.51
N SER A 265 -23.26 0.69 8.48
CA SER A 265 -23.85 1.07 7.20
C SER A 265 -23.86 -0.13 6.23
N SER A 266 -24.59 -1.19 6.57
CA SER A 266 -24.97 -2.25 5.62
C SER A 266 -26.10 -1.81 4.68
N LYS A 267 -26.10 -0.54 4.27
CA LYS A 267 -27.04 -0.02 3.27
C LYS A 267 -26.25 0.64 2.15
N ASN A 268 -26.04 -0.13 1.08
CA ASN A 268 -25.76 0.34 -0.28
C ASN A 268 -24.95 1.65 -0.36
N THR A 269 -23.73 1.67 0.18
CA THR A 269 -22.72 2.53 -0.42
C THR A 269 -22.44 1.92 -1.77
N ASN A 270 -23.09 2.46 -2.81
CA ASN A 270 -22.71 2.19 -4.20
C ASN A 270 -21.19 2.20 -4.23
N PHE A 271 -20.59 1.04 -4.54
CA PHE A 271 -19.16 0.90 -4.75
C PHE A 271 -18.74 2.03 -5.70
N MET A 272 -18.21 3.12 -5.15
CA MET A 272 -17.57 4.15 -5.95
C MET A 272 -16.39 3.43 -6.58
N GLN A 273 -16.56 3.04 -7.84
CA GLN A 273 -15.53 2.38 -8.62
C GLN A 273 -14.24 3.21 -8.46
N LYS A 274 -13.15 2.57 -8.01
CA LYS A 274 -11.87 3.21 -7.71
C LYS A 274 -11.48 4.08 -8.92
N ARG A 275 -11.63 5.40 -8.78
CA ARG A 275 -11.53 6.35 -9.90
C ARG A 275 -10.27 7.17 -9.74
N PHE A 276 -9.44 7.12 -10.78
CA PHE A 276 -8.21 7.90 -10.84
C PHE A 276 -8.44 9.15 -11.68
N TYR A 277 -8.10 10.30 -11.11
CA TYR A 277 -8.21 11.60 -11.74
C TYR A 277 -6.83 12.06 -12.21
N LYS A 278 -6.72 12.54 -13.45
CA LYS A 278 -5.45 13.09 -13.96
C LYS A 278 -5.18 14.42 -13.27
N ALA A 279 -3.94 14.65 -12.86
CA ALA A 279 -3.60 15.82 -12.07
C ALA A 279 -2.18 16.34 -12.33
N VAL A 280 -1.98 17.59 -11.94
CA VAL A 280 -0.66 18.21 -11.75
C VAL A 280 -0.46 18.39 -10.25
N THR A 281 0.62 17.86 -9.69
CA THR A 281 0.95 17.99 -8.27
C THR A 281 2.21 18.83 -8.07
N PHE A 282 2.09 19.87 -7.25
CA PHE A 282 3.20 20.67 -6.74
C PHE A 282 3.62 20.18 -5.35
N ILE A 283 4.93 20.08 -5.12
CA ILE A 283 5.54 19.76 -3.82
C ILE A 283 6.66 20.74 -3.53
N GLY A 284 6.61 21.37 -2.36
CA GLY A 284 7.72 22.14 -1.80
C GLY A 284 7.28 23.52 -1.30
N ASN A 285 8.26 24.40 -1.11
CA ASN A 285 8.00 25.75 -0.63
C ASN A 285 7.43 26.62 -1.74
N ARG A 286 6.33 27.34 -1.47
CA ARG A 286 5.71 28.27 -2.42
C ARG A 286 6.55 29.54 -2.59
N LEU A 287 7.62 29.45 -3.38
CA LEU A 287 8.64 30.49 -3.54
C LEU A 287 8.10 31.84 -4.07
N SER A 288 6.98 31.80 -4.79
CA SER A 288 6.33 32.97 -5.39
C SER A 288 5.17 33.54 -4.56
N THR A 289 4.82 32.90 -3.43
CA THR A 289 3.76 33.39 -2.54
C THR A 289 4.28 33.55 -1.10
N ASP A 290 3.99 32.61 -0.20
CA ASP A 290 4.25 32.75 1.24
C ASP A 290 5.47 31.95 1.73
N LYS A 291 6.17 31.25 0.83
CA LYS A 291 7.35 30.42 1.11
C LYS A 291 7.09 29.23 2.06
N HIS A 292 5.84 28.93 2.43
CA HIS A 292 5.53 27.75 3.24
C HIS A 292 5.58 26.48 2.39
N PHE A 293 5.98 25.38 3.03
CA PHE A 293 5.90 24.05 2.43
C PHE A 293 4.45 23.67 2.14
N SER A 294 4.23 23.07 0.99
CA SER A 294 2.91 22.65 0.54
C SER A 294 2.96 21.42 -0.35
N ILE A 295 1.87 20.67 -0.33
CA ILE A 295 1.56 19.64 -1.32
C ILE A 295 0.19 19.99 -1.88
N GLU A 296 0.17 20.39 -3.14
CA GLU A 296 -1.01 20.88 -3.84
C GLU A 296 -1.23 20.06 -5.09
N THR A 297 -2.47 19.67 -5.35
CA THR A 297 -2.82 18.97 -6.58
C THR A 297 -3.97 19.66 -7.28
N HIS A 298 -3.79 19.93 -8.57
CA HIS A 298 -4.81 20.43 -9.47
C HIS A 298 -5.32 19.28 -10.33
N ILE A 299 -6.63 19.02 -10.31
CA ILE A 299 -7.26 18.00 -11.15
C ILE A 299 -7.46 18.58 -12.55
N ILE A 300 -6.90 17.91 -13.57
CA ILE A 300 -6.95 18.35 -14.97
C ILE A 300 -8.28 17.92 -15.62
N GLU A 301 -8.61 16.63 -15.55
CA GLU A 301 -9.81 16.02 -16.16
C GLU A 301 -10.25 14.76 -15.39
N SER A 302 -11.58 14.56 -15.26
CA SER A 302 -12.21 13.34 -14.73
C SER A 302 -12.23 12.25 -15.80
N ALA A 303 -11.52 11.13 -15.59
CA ALA A 303 -11.41 10.03 -16.56
C ALA A 303 -12.79 9.43 -16.89
N LYS A 304 -13.43 9.74 -18.02
CA LYS A 304 -14.79 9.29 -18.40
C LYS A 304 -15.11 7.86 -17.91
N SER A 305 -16.15 7.72 -17.08
CA SER A 305 -16.73 6.40 -16.79
C SER A 305 -17.48 5.94 -18.02
N SER A 306 -17.21 4.74 -18.49
CA SER A 306 -18.11 4.03 -19.38
C SER A 306 -19.39 3.63 -18.62
N LYS A 307 -20.51 4.17 -19.11
CA LYS A 307 -21.94 3.80 -18.89
C LYS A 307 -22.70 4.40 -17.69
N ASN A 308 -23.91 4.83 -18.05
CA ASN A 308 -24.96 5.53 -17.31
C ASN A 308 -25.44 4.78 -16.07
N HIS A 309 -25.71 5.50 -14.98
CA HIS A 309 -26.87 5.25 -14.11
C HIS A 309 -27.28 6.55 -13.40
N ASN A 310 -28.56 6.89 -13.49
CA ASN A 310 -29.22 7.98 -12.76
C ASN A 310 -29.46 7.55 -11.32
N PHE A 311 -29.11 8.35 -10.30
CA PHE A 311 -29.71 8.21 -8.96
C PHE A 311 -29.82 9.51 -8.14
N ILE A 312 -30.77 9.42 -7.19
CA ILE A 312 -31.59 10.38 -6.45
C ILE A 312 -30.82 11.14 -5.33
N GLU A 313 -31.20 12.41 -5.11
CA GLU A 313 -30.72 13.26 -4.00
C GLU A 313 -31.33 12.89 -2.64
N SER A 314 -30.51 12.93 -1.57
CA SER A 314 -31.01 13.04 -0.19
C SER A 314 -30.33 14.21 0.53
N LYS A 315 -31.16 15.11 1.07
CA LYS A 315 -30.79 16.25 1.91
C LYS A 315 -30.41 15.74 3.31
N ASP A 316 -29.20 16.09 3.76
CA ASP A 316 -28.85 16.49 5.14
C ASP A 316 -27.37 16.20 5.45
N SER A 317 -26.54 17.25 5.55
CA SER A 317 -25.41 17.34 6.50
C SER A 317 -24.70 18.69 6.32
N LYS A 318 -24.74 19.52 7.37
CA LYS A 318 -24.36 20.94 7.33
C LYS A 318 -22.99 21.25 7.97
N THR A 319 -22.03 20.32 7.98
CA THR A 319 -20.74 20.53 8.69
C THR A 319 -19.45 20.19 7.91
N LEU A 320 -19.52 19.73 6.66
CA LEU A 320 -18.36 19.64 5.74
C LEU A 320 -18.37 20.69 4.62
N GLN A 321 -19.54 21.29 4.38
CA GLN A 321 -19.79 22.21 3.28
C GLN A 321 -18.80 23.41 3.27
N ASP A 322 -18.48 24.00 4.42
CA ASP A 322 -17.59 25.18 4.50
C ASP A 322 -16.11 24.87 4.19
N CYS A 323 -15.65 23.63 4.36
CA CYS A 323 -14.29 23.23 3.99
C CYS A 323 -14.18 22.88 2.50
N ILE A 324 -15.29 22.60 1.83
CA ILE A 324 -15.33 22.13 0.45
C ILE A 324 -15.75 23.25 -0.49
N GLU A 325 -16.75 24.05 -0.11
CA GLU A 325 -17.13 25.29 -0.82
C GLU A 325 -15.98 26.30 -0.84
N SER A 326 -15.10 26.30 0.17
CA SER A 326 -13.91 27.17 0.19
C SER A 326 -12.75 26.68 -0.68
N ASN A 327 -12.69 25.39 -1.05
CA ASN A 327 -11.53 24.80 -1.71
C ASN A 327 -11.68 24.55 -3.21
N VAL A 328 -12.90 24.37 -3.74
CA VAL A 328 -13.09 24.19 -5.19
C VAL A 328 -14.45 24.73 -5.62
N THR A 329 -14.47 25.71 -6.52
CA THR A 329 -15.70 26.20 -7.18
C THR A 329 -15.47 26.01 -8.67
N PHE A 330 -16.21 25.08 -9.28
CA PHE A 330 -16.13 24.81 -10.71
C PHE A 330 -17.25 25.57 -11.42
N ASN A 331 -16.90 26.40 -12.40
CA ASN A 331 -17.91 27.02 -13.26
C ASN A 331 -18.59 25.96 -14.13
N GLU A 332 -19.92 26.06 -14.19
CA GLU A 332 -20.86 25.08 -14.74
C GLU A 332 -20.70 24.85 -16.25
N LYS A 333 -20.68 23.57 -16.66
CA LYS A 333 -21.52 22.95 -17.69
C LYS A 333 -20.92 21.61 -18.10
N ASN A 334 -21.35 20.56 -17.41
CA ASN A 334 -21.53 19.18 -17.90
C ASN A 334 -21.71 18.25 -16.70
N SER A 335 -22.57 17.25 -16.83
CA SER A 335 -22.96 16.21 -15.87
C SER A 335 -21.81 15.37 -15.27
N ILE A 336 -20.56 15.72 -15.59
CA ILE A 336 -19.31 15.07 -15.23
C ILE A 336 -18.75 15.61 -13.89
N ASN A 337 -19.18 16.82 -13.46
CA ASN A 337 -18.69 17.49 -12.23
C ASN A 337 -19.29 16.96 -10.92
N TYR A 338 -20.48 16.36 -10.95
CA TYR A 338 -21.20 15.97 -9.74
C TYR A 338 -20.43 14.94 -8.89
N ASN A 339 -19.75 13.98 -9.53
CA ASN A 339 -19.01 12.93 -8.83
C ASN A 339 -17.74 13.44 -8.15
N LEU A 340 -17.05 14.42 -8.73
CA LEU A 340 -15.86 15.02 -8.12
C LEU A 340 -16.25 15.91 -6.93
N GLU A 341 -17.32 16.69 -7.08
CA GLU A 341 -17.87 17.49 -5.98
C GLU A 341 -18.40 16.61 -4.85
N SER A 342 -19.12 15.53 -5.17
CA SER A 342 -19.60 14.55 -4.20
C SER A 342 -18.44 13.87 -3.46
N ALA A 343 -17.41 13.39 -4.17
CA ALA A 343 -16.23 12.80 -3.56
C ALA A 343 -15.49 13.81 -2.66
N LEU A 344 -15.33 15.06 -3.12
CA LEU A 344 -14.75 16.13 -2.28
C LEU A 344 -15.59 16.37 -1.01
N LYS A 345 -16.92 16.24 -1.08
CA LYS A 345 -17.84 16.43 0.04
C LYS A 345 -17.78 15.33 1.11
N THR A 346 -17.36 14.12 0.76
CA THR A 346 -17.42 12.96 1.67
C THR A 346 -16.04 12.45 2.09
N THR A 347 -15.01 12.71 1.28
CA THR A 347 -13.68 12.16 1.48
C THR A 347 -12.80 13.06 2.37
N THR A 348 -12.09 12.45 3.33
CA THR A 348 -11.15 13.16 4.22
C THR A 348 -9.69 13.04 3.78
N HIS A 349 -9.36 12.07 2.92
CA HIS A 349 -8.00 11.78 2.47
C HIS A 349 -7.96 11.53 0.96
N ILE A 350 -6.88 11.97 0.32
CA ILE A 350 -6.58 11.56 -1.05
C ILE A 350 -5.24 10.82 -1.10
N ARG A 351 -5.07 10.04 -2.16
CA ARG A 351 -3.80 9.46 -2.56
C ARG A 351 -3.35 10.08 -3.86
N ILE A 352 -2.09 10.49 -3.91
CA ILE A 352 -1.45 11.01 -5.11
C ILE A 352 -0.44 9.98 -5.59
N PHE A 353 -0.60 9.51 -6.83
CA PHE A 353 0.32 8.60 -7.52
C PHE A 353 1.19 9.40 -8.48
N PHE A 354 2.50 9.37 -8.28
CA PHE A 354 3.46 10.17 -9.05
C PHE A 354 3.94 9.38 -10.26
N VAL A 355 3.67 9.92 -11.45
CA VAL A 355 4.07 9.31 -12.72
C VAL A 355 5.45 9.81 -13.11
N GLN A 356 5.60 11.12 -13.29
CA GLN A 356 6.84 11.73 -13.77
C GLN A 356 7.01 13.14 -13.20
N MET A 357 8.26 13.55 -12.96
CA MET A 357 8.59 14.94 -12.61
C MET A 357 8.61 15.81 -13.88
N LEU A 358 7.87 16.91 -13.88
CA LEU A 358 7.82 17.87 -14.98
C LEU A 358 8.94 18.90 -14.89
N ARG A 359 9.18 19.43 -13.68
CA ARG A 359 10.21 20.45 -13.44
C ARG A 359 10.51 20.65 -11.95
N ASN A 360 11.65 21.25 -11.66
CA ASN A 360 11.98 21.78 -10.34
C ASN A 360 11.08 22.97 -9.98
N ASN A 361 11.03 23.28 -8.67
CA ASN A 361 10.40 24.51 -8.19
C ASN A 361 11.14 25.75 -8.69
N LYS A 362 10.38 26.78 -9.06
CA LYS A 362 10.90 28.04 -9.60
C LYS A 362 10.11 29.21 -9.01
N LYS A 363 10.80 30.34 -8.80
CA LYS A 363 10.17 31.62 -8.49
C LYS A 363 9.81 32.34 -9.79
N PHE A 364 8.63 32.96 -9.84
CA PHE A 364 8.16 33.74 -10.99
C PHE A 364 8.20 35.24 -10.67
N SER A 365 8.38 36.07 -11.70
CA SER A 365 8.45 37.53 -11.60
C SER A 365 7.12 38.13 -11.13
N ASP A 366 6.03 37.58 -11.64
CA ASP A 366 4.68 38.08 -11.47
C ASP A 366 3.66 36.94 -11.59
N LEU A 367 2.39 37.28 -11.34
CA LEU A 367 1.28 36.32 -11.36
C LEU A 367 0.99 35.78 -12.77
N ASN A 368 1.19 36.57 -13.83
CA ASN A 368 0.93 36.15 -15.20
C ASN A 368 1.96 35.11 -15.66
N ALA A 369 3.24 35.34 -15.37
CA ALA A 369 4.31 34.38 -15.62
C ALA A 369 4.06 33.04 -14.90
N LEU A 370 3.56 33.09 -13.65
CA LEU A 370 3.15 31.90 -12.91
C LEU A 370 1.97 31.19 -13.59
N LYS A 371 0.91 31.91 -13.98
CA LYS A 371 -0.24 31.32 -14.71
C LYS A 371 0.21 30.61 -15.98
N THR A 372 0.99 31.30 -16.82
CA THR A 372 1.50 30.77 -18.08
C THR A 372 2.30 29.48 -17.85
N GLN A 373 3.12 29.43 -16.79
CA GLN A 373 3.85 28.20 -16.49
C GLN A 373 2.93 27.08 -16.02
N ILE A 374 1.94 27.35 -15.17
CA ILE A 374 0.97 26.32 -14.74
C ILE A 374 0.23 25.74 -15.95
N SER A 375 -0.17 26.57 -16.92
CA SER A 375 -0.80 26.09 -18.15
C SER A 375 0.13 25.15 -18.94
N LYS A 376 1.44 25.47 -19.05
CA LYS A 376 2.42 24.59 -19.69
C LYS A 376 2.60 23.26 -18.93
N ASP A 377 2.60 23.32 -17.60
CA ASP A 377 2.71 22.13 -16.75
C ASP A 377 1.48 21.22 -16.94
N ILE A 378 0.27 21.79 -17.06
CA ILE A 378 -0.97 21.06 -17.36
C ILE A 378 -0.90 20.36 -18.72
N GLU A 379 -0.50 21.06 -19.78
CA GLU A 379 -0.40 20.45 -21.12
C GLU A 379 0.65 19.33 -21.17
N SER A 380 1.80 19.53 -20.51
CA SER A 380 2.83 18.49 -20.39
C SER A 380 2.31 17.27 -19.63
N ALA A 381 1.59 17.49 -18.51
CA ALA A 381 0.98 16.41 -17.75
C ALA A 381 -0.10 15.66 -18.55
N LYS A 382 -0.92 16.35 -19.35
CA LYS A 382 -1.91 15.69 -20.22
C LYS A 382 -1.24 14.69 -21.16
N LEU A 383 -0.15 15.10 -21.82
CA LEU A 383 0.58 14.23 -22.76
C LEU A 383 1.16 13.00 -22.06
N ILE A 384 1.80 13.18 -20.91
CA ILE A 384 2.36 12.08 -20.11
C ILE A 384 1.26 11.13 -19.63
N LEU A 385 0.17 11.68 -19.09
CA LEU A 385 -0.92 10.91 -18.48
C LEU A 385 -1.87 10.29 -19.51
N GLN A 386 -1.81 10.66 -20.79
CA GLN A 386 -2.52 9.96 -21.86
C GLN A 386 -1.97 8.55 -22.09
N ASN A 387 -0.65 8.39 -21.99
CA ASN A 387 0.04 7.12 -22.25
C ASN A 387 0.37 6.34 -20.96
N ALA A 388 0.16 6.94 -19.79
CA ALA A 388 0.44 6.31 -18.51
C ALA A 388 -0.54 5.15 -18.21
N ASN A 389 0.00 3.97 -17.91
CA ASN A 389 -0.78 2.79 -17.55
C ASN A 389 -1.39 2.96 -16.14
N GLN A 390 -2.69 3.27 -16.07
CA GLN A 390 -3.42 3.44 -14.81
C GLN A 390 -3.44 2.19 -13.92
N ASN A 391 -3.16 1.00 -14.46
CA ASN A 391 -3.05 -0.23 -13.66
C ASN A 391 -1.84 -0.21 -12.70
N LEU A 392 -0.93 0.75 -12.85
CA LEU A 392 0.15 1.01 -11.91
C LEU A 392 -0.30 1.83 -10.68
N CYS A 393 -1.55 2.30 -10.63
CA CYS A 393 -2.15 2.93 -9.45
C CYS A 393 -2.67 1.86 -8.44
N LYS A 394 -1.73 1.13 -7.83
CA LYS A 394 -2.03 0.02 -6.90
C LYS A 394 -2.08 0.45 -5.44
#